data_AF-A0A939X510-F1
#
_entry.id   AF-A0A939X510-F1
#
_cell.length_a   1.000
_cell.length_b   1.000
_cell.length_c   1.000
_cell.angle_alpha   90.00
_cell.angle_beta   90.00
_cell.angle_gamma   90.00
#
_symmetry.space_group_name_H-M   'P 1'
#
loop_
_entity.id
_entity.type
_entity.pdbx_description
1 polymer ?
#
loop_
_entity_poly.entity_id
_entity_poly.type
_entity_poly.pdbx_seq_one_letter_code
_entity_poly.pdbx_strand_id
1 'polypeptide(L)'
;MKRFKSALILCIALFCCSLLCAESYFGTKAPTEPKAVGDIVFNDGSATPFAEGLELSKEQKDAAVALIFHVGTACSDDDANRTLGIGLRSGQAFLKWCDKKASAYMEYIDTIYETTKNGSQNLEKIGEWLREHGKVDDTATEKKYPAFHYSKKYGKQTKNMGIYTDGWYLPTKVELWTAFEQYDTLKAVCKVCKLPEISGLCWTSTQGNPKGNLLGWFALLHCFYGEDDGDDFAGFFNDISKPISYRVCAIREF
;
A
#
# COMPACT_ATOMS: atom_id res chain seq x y z
N MET A 1 29.83 -75.30 -17.96
CA MET A 1 29.90 -74.39 -16.79
C MET A 1 30.82 -73.24 -17.17
N LYS A 2 30.53 -71.95 -17.07
CA LYS A 2 29.37 -71.15 -16.66
C LYS A 2 29.35 -69.93 -17.61
N ARG A 3 28.16 -69.53 -18.05
CA ARG A 3 27.89 -68.35 -18.88
C ARG A 3 28.14 -67.08 -18.07
N PHE A 4 28.95 -66.14 -18.57
CA PHE A 4 28.94 -64.76 -18.06
C PHE A 4 27.85 -63.99 -18.80
N LYS A 5 26.72 -63.79 -18.10
CA LYS A 5 25.63 -62.91 -18.50
C LYS A 5 25.98 -61.48 -18.07
N SER A 6 25.78 -60.55 -19.00
CA SER A 6 25.06 -59.29 -18.83
C SER A 6 25.28 -58.51 -17.53
N ALA A 7 25.98 -57.39 -17.62
CA ALA A 7 25.62 -56.16 -16.92
C ALA A 7 26.19 -54.97 -17.71
N LEU A 8 25.62 -54.73 -18.89
CA LEU A 8 25.67 -53.41 -19.52
C LEU A 8 24.89 -52.50 -18.60
N ILE A 9 25.59 -51.86 -17.66
CA ILE A 9 25.06 -50.76 -16.86
C ILE A 9 24.84 -49.63 -17.85
N LEU A 10 23.63 -49.64 -18.38
CA LEU A 10 23.00 -48.55 -19.09
C LEU A 10 23.04 -47.37 -18.12
N CYS A 11 24.07 -46.53 -18.24
CA CYS A 11 24.02 -45.15 -17.79
C CYS A 11 22.93 -44.47 -18.61
N ILE A 12 21.67 -44.74 -18.23
CA ILE A 12 20.63 -43.73 -18.27
C ILE A 12 21.19 -42.64 -17.37
N ALA A 13 21.97 -41.74 -17.97
CA ALA A 13 22.07 -40.40 -17.47
C ALA A 13 20.61 -40.02 -17.22
N LEU A 14 20.26 -39.90 -15.93
CA LEU A 14 19.11 -39.15 -15.50
C LEU A 14 19.31 -37.77 -16.12
N PHE A 15 18.80 -37.65 -17.33
CA PHE A 15 18.33 -36.40 -17.87
C PHE A 15 17.13 -36.08 -16.98
N CYS A 16 17.41 -35.64 -15.74
CA CYS A 16 16.58 -34.69 -15.03
C CYS A 16 16.59 -33.43 -15.89
N CYS A 17 15.97 -33.53 -17.08
CA CYS A 17 15.21 -32.44 -17.62
C CYS A 17 14.08 -32.28 -16.62
N SER A 18 14.39 -31.58 -15.52
CA SER A 18 13.45 -30.63 -14.97
C SER A 18 12.99 -29.82 -16.18
N LEU A 19 11.90 -30.26 -16.81
CA LEU A 19 10.94 -29.34 -17.35
C LEU A 19 10.65 -28.40 -16.18
N LEU A 20 11.45 -27.33 -16.07
CA LEU A 20 10.93 -26.07 -15.62
C LEU A 20 9.79 -25.80 -16.58
N CYS A 21 8.58 -26.24 -16.23
CA CYS A 21 7.40 -25.52 -16.63
C CYS A 21 7.73 -24.09 -16.21
N ALA A 22 8.15 -23.25 -17.14
CA ALA A 22 8.28 -21.83 -16.90
C ALA A 22 6.90 -21.42 -16.39
N GLU A 23 6.80 -21.16 -15.08
CA GLU A 23 5.56 -20.66 -14.51
C GLU A 23 5.24 -19.40 -15.31
N SER A 24 4.13 -19.42 -16.04
CA SER A 24 3.75 -18.24 -16.81
C SER A 24 3.21 -17.23 -15.81
N TYR A 25 4.07 -16.31 -15.41
CA TYR A 25 3.68 -15.14 -14.64
C TYR A 25 3.63 -13.89 -15.53
N PHE A 26 2.88 -12.87 -15.11
CA PHE A 26 2.62 -11.66 -15.89
C PHE A 26 3.86 -10.78 -16.07
N GLY A 27 4.69 -10.69 -15.04
CA GLY A 27 5.86 -9.82 -15.00
C GLY A 27 7.11 -10.41 -15.66
N THR A 28 8.21 -9.65 -15.62
CA THR A 28 9.54 -10.14 -16.00
C THR A 28 10.33 -10.69 -14.81
N LYS A 29 10.03 -10.21 -13.60
CA LYS A 29 10.53 -10.71 -12.32
C LYS A 29 9.58 -11.75 -11.74
N ALA A 30 10.09 -12.91 -11.36
CA ALA A 30 9.31 -13.95 -10.72
C ALA A 30 8.70 -13.48 -9.38
N PRO A 31 7.66 -14.15 -8.87
CA PRO A 31 7.06 -13.82 -7.57
C PRO A 31 8.06 -13.79 -6.42
N THR A 32 9.06 -14.67 -6.44
CA THR A 32 10.10 -14.81 -5.40
C THR A 32 11.27 -13.81 -5.54
N GLU A 33 11.37 -13.09 -6.66
CA GLU A 33 12.44 -12.11 -6.85
C GLU A 33 12.20 -10.85 -6.01
N PRO A 34 13.25 -10.26 -5.42
CA PRO A 34 13.14 -8.98 -4.74
C PRO A 34 12.56 -7.89 -5.65
N LYS A 35 11.65 -7.10 -5.10
CA LYS A 35 11.05 -5.97 -5.81
C LYS A 35 11.86 -4.69 -5.55
N ALA A 36 11.82 -3.75 -6.49
CA ALA A 36 12.54 -2.49 -6.44
C ALA A 36 11.59 -1.31 -6.69
N VAL A 37 11.98 -0.12 -6.24
CA VAL A 37 11.25 1.13 -6.52
C VAL A 37 11.04 1.26 -8.04
N GLY A 38 9.80 1.57 -8.44
CA GLY A 38 9.39 1.65 -9.85
C GLY A 38 8.84 0.34 -10.43
N ASP A 39 8.87 -0.78 -9.71
CA ASP A 39 8.27 -2.03 -10.17
C ASP A 39 6.73 -1.97 -10.14
N ILE A 40 6.11 -2.36 -11.26
CA ILE A 40 4.68 -2.67 -11.33
C ILE A 40 4.49 -4.11 -10.88
N VAL A 41 3.75 -4.32 -9.79
CA VAL A 41 3.42 -5.64 -9.26
C VAL A 41 2.10 -6.14 -9.87
N PHE A 42 2.05 -7.41 -10.26
CA PHE A 42 0.87 -8.09 -10.80
C PHE A 42 0.26 -9.06 -9.79
N ASN A 43 -1.01 -9.39 -9.95
CA ASN A 43 -1.81 -10.17 -9.00
C ASN A 43 -1.37 -11.63 -8.76
N ASP A 44 -0.42 -12.13 -9.54
CA ASP A 44 0.21 -13.44 -9.39
C ASP A 44 1.52 -13.39 -8.57
N GLY A 45 1.93 -12.21 -8.13
CA GLY A 45 3.15 -12.00 -7.35
C GLY A 45 4.33 -11.45 -8.14
N SER A 46 4.31 -11.62 -9.46
CA SER A 46 5.38 -11.16 -10.34
C SER A 46 5.40 -9.65 -10.48
N ALA A 47 6.49 -9.12 -11.03
CA ALA A 47 6.61 -7.69 -11.29
C ALA A 47 7.37 -7.37 -12.56
N THR A 48 7.18 -6.16 -13.08
CA THR A 48 7.97 -5.61 -14.19
C THR A 48 8.45 -4.21 -13.82
N PRO A 49 9.75 -3.90 -13.92
CA PRO A 49 10.25 -2.53 -13.78
C PRO A 49 9.55 -1.61 -14.77
N PHE A 50 9.01 -0.49 -14.28
CA PHE A 50 8.52 0.55 -15.18
C PHE A 50 9.67 1.17 -15.96
N ALA A 51 9.43 1.41 -17.25
CA ALA A 51 10.30 2.18 -18.11
C ALA A 51 9.43 2.99 -19.08
N GLU A 52 9.94 4.14 -19.53
CA GLU A 52 9.26 4.92 -20.55
C GLU A 52 9.07 4.09 -21.83
N GLY A 53 7.86 4.13 -22.40
CA GLY A 53 7.50 3.29 -23.55
C GLY A 53 7.17 1.83 -23.22
N LEU A 54 7.09 1.45 -21.93
CA LEU A 54 6.61 0.12 -21.53
C LEU A 54 5.18 -0.12 -22.04
N GLU A 55 5.03 -1.15 -22.87
CA GLU A 55 3.74 -1.64 -23.34
C GLU A 55 3.33 -2.91 -22.59
N LEU A 56 2.21 -2.83 -21.88
CA LEU A 56 1.59 -3.99 -21.23
C LEU A 56 0.48 -4.57 -22.11
N SER A 57 0.36 -5.89 -22.14
CA SER A 57 -0.81 -6.59 -22.69
C SER A 57 -2.07 -6.22 -21.92
N LYS A 58 -3.25 -6.54 -22.47
CA LYS A 58 -4.53 -6.29 -21.78
C LYS A 58 -4.58 -7.05 -20.46
N GLU A 59 -4.13 -8.29 -20.47
CA GLU A 59 -4.12 -9.20 -19.34
C GLU A 59 -3.19 -8.68 -18.22
N GLN A 60 -2.00 -8.17 -18.58
CA GLN A 60 -1.09 -7.52 -17.62
C GLN A 60 -1.70 -6.25 -17.02
N LYS A 61 -2.34 -5.39 -17.83
CA LYS A 61 -3.02 -4.17 -17.33
C LYS A 61 -4.12 -4.52 -16.33
N ASP A 62 -4.89 -5.58 -16.62
CA ASP A 62 -5.94 -6.07 -15.74
C ASP A 62 -5.37 -6.72 -14.46
N ALA A 63 -4.18 -7.31 -14.54
CA ALA A 63 -3.48 -7.94 -13.41
C ALA A 63 -2.65 -6.97 -12.55
N ALA A 64 -2.36 -5.75 -13.01
CA ALA A 64 -1.57 -4.78 -12.25
C ALA A 64 -2.26 -4.36 -10.95
N VAL A 65 -1.56 -4.50 -9.83
CA VAL A 65 -2.10 -4.24 -8.48
C VAL A 65 -1.47 -3.03 -7.79
N ALA A 66 -0.15 -2.85 -7.91
CA ALA A 66 0.61 -1.88 -7.13
C ALA A 66 1.82 -1.35 -7.90
N LEU A 67 2.27 -0.16 -7.54
CA LEU A 67 3.60 0.34 -7.85
C LEU A 67 4.45 0.32 -6.58
N ILE A 68 5.62 -0.29 -6.61
CA ILE A 68 6.59 -0.19 -5.51
C ILE A 68 7.16 1.22 -5.49
N PHE A 69 6.97 1.91 -4.38
CA PHE A 69 7.45 3.29 -4.19
C PHE A 69 8.59 3.38 -3.17
N HIS A 70 8.78 2.36 -2.35
CA HIS A 70 9.80 2.36 -1.31
C HIS A 70 10.42 0.97 -1.12
N VAL A 71 11.75 0.96 -0.96
CA VAL A 71 12.54 -0.18 -0.47
C VAL A 71 13.60 0.39 0.46
N GLY A 72 13.56 0.04 1.74
CA GLY A 72 14.51 0.54 2.74
C GLY A 72 13.90 0.70 4.13
N THR A 73 14.60 1.44 5.00
CA THR A 73 14.22 1.62 6.41
C THR A 73 13.46 2.91 6.71
N ALA A 74 13.39 3.85 5.75
CA ALA A 74 12.82 5.19 5.97
C ALA A 74 11.35 5.17 6.41
N CYS A 75 10.58 4.16 5.98
CA CYS A 75 9.19 3.94 6.36
C CYS A 75 9.04 2.91 7.50
N SER A 76 10.03 2.71 8.37
CA SER A 76 9.93 1.80 9.52
C SER A 76 10.11 2.49 10.85
N ASP A 77 9.33 2.08 11.86
CA ASP A 77 9.46 2.56 13.24
C ASP A 77 10.64 1.90 13.98
N ASP A 78 11.10 0.74 13.51
CA ASP A 78 12.10 -0.15 14.14
C ASP A 78 13.34 -0.38 13.27
N ASP A 79 13.56 0.47 12.27
CA ASP A 79 14.64 0.36 11.27
C ASP A 79 14.63 -0.94 10.45
N ALA A 80 13.53 -1.71 10.45
CA ALA A 80 13.37 -2.84 9.55
C ALA A 80 13.37 -2.40 8.08
N ASN A 81 13.94 -3.24 7.21
CA ASN A 81 13.87 -3.02 5.77
C ASN A 81 12.48 -3.41 5.26
N ARG A 82 11.78 -2.49 4.62
CA ARG A 82 10.41 -2.66 4.12
C ARG A 82 10.35 -2.42 2.61
N THR A 83 9.57 -3.23 1.92
CA THR A 83 9.22 -3.06 0.49
C THR A 83 7.75 -2.66 0.43
N LEU A 84 7.46 -1.42 0.04
CA LEU A 84 6.09 -0.89 0.06
C LEU A 84 5.59 -0.56 -1.34
N GLY A 85 4.34 -0.94 -1.59
CA GLY A 85 3.62 -0.61 -2.81
C GLY A 85 2.33 0.13 -2.55
N ILE A 86 2.01 1.09 -3.44
CA ILE A 86 0.76 1.84 -3.44
C ILE A 86 -0.21 1.20 -4.42
N GLY A 87 -1.47 1.02 -4.00
CA GLY A 87 -2.50 0.38 -4.82
C GLY A 87 -2.87 1.23 -6.03
N LEU A 88 -2.84 0.65 -7.23
CA LEU A 88 -3.06 1.38 -8.49
C LEU A 88 -4.53 1.70 -8.79
N ARG A 89 -5.46 1.00 -8.14
CA ARG A 89 -6.89 1.14 -8.36
C ARG A 89 -7.48 1.99 -7.23
N SER A 90 -7.52 3.30 -7.36
CA SER A 90 -8.21 4.12 -6.35
C SER A 90 -9.74 3.98 -6.50
N GLY A 91 -10.43 3.70 -5.40
CA GLY A 91 -11.86 4.00 -5.34
C GLY A 91 -12.02 5.50 -5.08
N GLN A 92 -12.90 6.16 -5.84
CA GLN A 92 -13.28 7.56 -5.61
C GLN A 92 -14.18 7.69 -4.36
N ALA A 93 -13.79 7.08 -3.24
CA ALA A 93 -14.57 7.11 -2.02
C ALA A 93 -14.14 8.33 -1.21
N PHE A 94 -15.02 9.34 -1.18
CA PHE A 94 -14.91 10.48 -0.28
C PHE A 94 -15.29 10.04 1.13
N LEU A 95 -14.29 9.60 1.89
CA LEU A 95 -14.47 9.05 3.24
C LEU A 95 -14.01 10.05 4.29
N LYS A 96 -14.58 9.92 5.49
CA LYS A 96 -14.07 10.63 6.67
C LYS A 96 -12.86 9.86 7.21
N TRP A 97 -11.92 10.56 7.84
CA TRP A 97 -10.90 9.90 8.65
C TRP A 97 -11.56 9.17 9.82
N CYS A 98 -12.43 9.89 10.53
CA CYS A 98 -13.19 9.39 11.67
C CYS A 98 -14.54 10.12 11.78
N ASP A 99 -15.59 9.44 12.22
CA ASP A 99 -16.89 10.06 12.50
C ASP A 99 -16.90 10.74 13.87
N LYS A 100 -17.68 11.82 14.02
CA LYS A 100 -17.80 12.56 15.28
C LYS A 100 -18.34 11.75 16.47
N LYS A 101 -18.96 10.60 16.20
CA LYS A 101 -19.45 9.66 17.22
C LYS A 101 -18.43 8.60 17.63
N ALA A 102 -17.24 8.60 17.03
CA ALA A 102 -16.17 7.70 17.41
C ALA A 102 -15.50 8.16 18.70
N SER A 103 -15.02 7.21 19.48
CA SER A 103 -14.41 7.49 20.77
C SER A 103 -13.07 8.22 20.63
N ALA A 104 -12.40 8.12 19.48
CA ALA A 104 -11.15 8.81 19.17
C ALA A 104 -11.31 10.22 18.56
N TYR A 105 -12.53 10.68 18.26
CA TYR A 105 -12.74 11.88 17.42
C TYR A 105 -12.09 13.16 17.95
N MET A 106 -12.05 13.36 19.27
CA MET A 106 -11.46 14.53 19.94
C MET A 106 -10.25 14.16 20.81
N GLU A 107 -9.65 13.00 20.57
CA GLU A 107 -8.58 12.48 21.40
C GLU A 107 -7.21 12.69 20.76
N TYR A 108 -6.23 12.99 21.62
CA TYR A 108 -4.82 12.98 21.25
C TYR A 108 -4.26 11.59 21.42
N ILE A 109 -3.89 10.96 20.32
CA ILE A 109 -3.37 9.61 20.29
C ILE A 109 -1.90 9.72 19.85
N ASP A 110 -1.03 9.92 20.84
CA ASP A 110 0.41 10.10 20.69
C ASP A 110 1.09 8.91 19.98
N THR A 111 0.52 7.71 20.09
CA THR A 111 1.04 6.49 19.45
C THR A 111 0.93 6.48 17.92
N ILE A 112 0.14 7.38 17.32
CA ILE A 112 -0.02 7.51 15.85
C ILE A 112 0.38 8.91 15.35
N TYR A 113 1.21 9.59 16.14
CA TYR A 113 1.61 10.96 15.90
C TYR A 113 2.62 11.10 14.75
N GLU A 114 2.96 12.34 14.37
CA GLU A 114 3.75 12.70 13.16
C GLU A 114 5.08 11.96 12.97
N THR A 115 5.64 11.43 14.04
CA THR A 115 6.89 10.65 14.02
C THR A 115 6.70 9.18 13.64
N THR A 116 5.46 8.69 13.60
CA THR A 116 5.13 7.32 13.21
C THR A 116 5.36 7.15 11.71
N LYS A 117 6.21 6.19 11.35
CA LYS A 117 6.62 5.89 9.98
C LYS A 117 5.90 4.66 9.42
N ASN A 118 5.33 3.80 10.27
CA ASN A 118 4.59 2.61 9.86
C ASN A 118 3.08 2.72 10.17
N GLY A 119 2.26 2.82 9.12
CA GLY A 119 0.81 2.96 9.26
C GLY A 119 0.05 1.67 9.49
N SER A 120 0.69 0.51 9.34
CA SER A 120 0.02 -0.80 9.28
C SER A 120 -0.73 -1.16 10.57
N GLN A 121 -0.34 -0.57 11.69
CA GLN A 121 -0.90 -0.82 13.02
C GLN A 121 -1.63 0.39 13.61
N ASN A 122 -1.79 1.48 12.87
CA ASN A 122 -2.29 2.72 13.46
C ASN A 122 -3.75 2.61 13.93
N LEU A 123 -4.60 1.80 13.29
CA LEU A 123 -5.97 1.58 13.78
C LEU A 123 -5.96 0.77 15.09
N GLU A 124 -5.09 -0.22 15.18
CA GLU A 124 -4.89 -1.05 16.37
C GLU A 124 -4.36 -0.21 17.54
N LYS A 125 -3.37 0.67 17.29
CA LYS A 125 -2.82 1.62 18.25
C LYS A 125 -3.87 2.61 18.77
N ILE A 126 -4.81 3.06 17.91
CA ILE A 126 -5.98 3.85 18.37
C ILE A 126 -6.81 3.04 19.36
N GLY A 127 -7.12 1.77 19.05
CA GLY A 127 -7.91 0.91 19.91
C GLY A 127 -7.22 0.62 21.25
N GLU A 128 -5.92 0.36 21.24
CA GLU A 128 -5.08 0.21 22.43
C GLU A 128 -5.14 1.44 23.32
N TRP A 129 -4.87 2.61 22.74
CA TRP A 129 -4.91 3.88 23.46
C TRP A 129 -6.29 4.12 24.09
N LEU A 130 -7.38 3.87 23.37
CA LEU A 130 -8.75 4.03 23.91
C LEU A 130 -8.97 3.14 25.14
N ARG A 131 -8.54 1.87 25.10
CA ARG A 131 -8.69 0.94 26.24
C ARG A 131 -7.87 1.38 27.45
N GLU A 132 -6.63 1.81 27.24
CA GLU A 132 -5.73 2.28 28.30
C GLU A 132 -6.25 3.53 29.00
N HIS A 133 -7.00 4.37 28.28
CA HIS A 133 -7.60 5.61 28.80
C HIS A 133 -9.05 5.44 29.27
N GLY A 134 -9.53 4.20 29.44
CA GLY A 134 -10.87 3.90 29.95
C GLY A 134 -12.02 4.28 29.01
N LYS A 135 -11.74 4.45 27.71
CA LYS A 135 -12.73 4.74 26.67
C LYS A 135 -13.18 3.44 26.00
N VAL A 136 -14.31 3.51 25.29
CA VAL A 136 -14.81 2.39 24.51
C VAL A 136 -13.94 2.25 23.25
N ASP A 137 -13.30 1.09 23.10
CA ASP A 137 -12.70 0.73 21.82
C ASP A 137 -13.79 0.40 20.80
N ASP A 138 -14.02 1.34 19.89
CA ASP A 138 -14.98 1.24 18.82
C ASP A 138 -14.33 1.15 17.43
N THR A 139 -13.03 0.88 17.37
CA THR A 139 -12.22 0.82 16.13
C THR A 139 -12.68 -0.26 15.16
N ALA A 140 -13.31 -1.33 15.65
CA ALA A 140 -13.95 -2.35 14.83
C ALA A 140 -15.18 -1.84 14.05
N THR A 141 -15.74 -0.68 14.41
CA THR A 141 -16.94 -0.12 13.76
C THR A 141 -16.57 0.69 12.52
N GLU A 142 -16.75 0.10 11.34
CA GLU A 142 -16.43 0.74 10.04
C GLU A 142 -17.02 2.14 9.86
N LYS A 143 -18.29 2.35 10.27
CA LYS A 143 -18.94 3.66 10.16
C LYS A 143 -18.26 4.75 10.98
N LYS A 144 -17.49 4.37 12.00
CA LYS A 144 -16.74 5.29 12.87
C LYS A 144 -15.34 5.60 12.33
N TYR A 145 -14.71 4.67 11.62
CA TYR A 145 -13.35 4.82 11.06
C TYR A 145 -13.30 4.47 9.56
N PRO A 146 -14.07 5.16 8.70
CA PRO A 146 -14.31 4.65 7.35
C PRO A 146 -13.06 4.64 6.45
N ALA A 147 -12.15 5.62 6.56
CA ALA A 147 -10.92 5.62 5.77
C ALA A 147 -10.00 4.42 6.09
N PHE A 148 -9.88 4.06 7.37
CA PHE A 148 -9.09 2.90 7.79
C PHE A 148 -9.69 1.59 7.28
N HIS A 149 -11.01 1.41 7.46
CA HIS A 149 -11.70 0.19 7.02
C HIS A 149 -11.73 0.05 5.51
N TYR A 150 -11.87 1.16 4.77
CA TYR A 150 -11.73 1.15 3.32
C TYR A 150 -10.36 0.61 2.89
N SER A 151 -9.29 1.09 3.52
CA SER A 151 -7.94 0.63 3.19
C SER A 151 -7.74 -0.85 3.53
N LYS A 152 -8.21 -1.31 4.69
CA LYS A 152 -8.15 -2.75 5.08
C LYS A 152 -8.95 -3.65 4.14
N LYS A 153 -10.02 -3.14 3.53
CA LYS A 153 -10.85 -3.88 2.56
C LYS A 153 -10.41 -3.68 1.11
N TYR A 154 -9.39 -2.87 0.86
CA TYR A 154 -8.94 -2.50 -0.47
C TYR A 154 -8.78 -3.70 -1.41
N GLY A 155 -8.01 -4.71 -1.00
CA GLY A 155 -7.79 -5.91 -1.81
C GLY A 155 -9.06 -6.73 -2.05
N LYS A 156 -10.03 -6.74 -1.13
CA LYS A 156 -11.28 -7.51 -1.24
C LYS A 156 -12.34 -6.82 -2.10
N GLN A 157 -12.36 -5.49 -2.11
CA GLN A 157 -13.31 -4.70 -2.90
C GLN A 157 -12.79 -4.37 -4.31
N THR A 158 -11.51 -4.63 -4.56
CA THR A 158 -10.85 -4.38 -5.84
C THR A 158 -10.82 -5.64 -6.68
N LYS A 159 -11.20 -5.53 -7.96
CA LYS A 159 -11.22 -6.68 -8.87
C LYS A 159 -9.80 -7.14 -9.19
N ASN A 160 -9.64 -8.45 -9.37
CA ASN A 160 -8.41 -9.09 -9.86
C ASN A 160 -7.18 -8.87 -8.97
N MET A 161 -7.34 -8.83 -7.65
CA MET A 161 -6.22 -8.65 -6.71
C MET A 161 -5.40 -9.92 -6.45
N GLY A 162 -5.88 -11.09 -6.89
CA GLY A 162 -5.14 -12.37 -6.79
C GLY A 162 -4.69 -12.66 -5.36
N ILE A 163 -3.39 -12.89 -5.15
CA ILE A 163 -2.83 -13.18 -3.83
C ILE A 163 -2.78 -11.96 -2.89
N TYR A 164 -3.12 -10.77 -3.39
CA TYR A 164 -3.01 -9.49 -2.68
C TYR A 164 -4.35 -8.98 -2.16
N THR A 165 -5.20 -9.86 -1.65
CA THR A 165 -6.50 -9.47 -1.06
C THR A 165 -6.39 -8.84 0.33
N ASP A 166 -5.30 -9.10 1.04
CA ASP A 166 -5.10 -8.72 2.44
C ASP A 166 -3.77 -7.95 2.63
N GLY A 167 -3.60 -7.33 3.80
CA GLY A 167 -2.39 -6.59 4.18
C GLY A 167 -2.37 -5.12 3.74
N TRP A 168 -3.50 -4.61 3.25
CA TRP A 168 -3.65 -3.20 2.88
C TRP A 168 -4.01 -2.33 4.08
N TYR A 169 -3.47 -1.12 4.14
CA TYR A 169 -3.70 -0.18 5.23
C TYR A 169 -3.62 1.28 4.79
N LEU A 170 -4.11 2.17 5.67
CA LEU A 170 -4.07 3.62 5.47
C LEU A 170 -2.65 4.12 5.79
N PRO A 171 -1.92 4.71 4.83
CA PRO A 171 -0.52 5.09 5.02
C PRO A 171 -0.35 6.20 6.07
N THR A 172 0.79 6.24 6.74
CA THR A 172 1.24 7.41 7.49
C THR A 172 1.55 8.59 6.57
N LYS A 173 1.74 9.77 7.15
CA LYS A 173 2.30 10.92 6.41
C LYS A 173 3.65 10.58 5.77
N VAL A 174 4.54 9.88 6.48
CA VAL A 174 5.87 9.54 5.97
C VAL A 174 5.76 8.61 4.77
N GLU A 175 5.00 7.51 4.88
CA GLU A 175 4.81 6.57 3.77
C GLU A 175 4.16 7.24 2.55
N LEU A 176 3.19 8.11 2.78
CA LEU A 176 2.50 8.81 1.70
C LEU A 176 3.38 9.86 1.02
N TRP A 177 4.24 10.55 1.79
CA TRP A 177 5.25 11.47 1.25
C TRP A 177 6.26 10.72 0.37
N THR A 178 6.79 9.59 0.84
CA THR A 178 7.71 8.77 0.03
C THR A 178 7.03 8.25 -1.25
N ALA A 179 5.73 7.95 -1.21
CA ALA A 179 4.98 7.62 -2.42
C ALA A 179 4.85 8.82 -3.38
N PHE A 180 4.72 10.05 -2.86
CA PHE A 180 4.67 11.27 -3.66
C PHE A 180 5.99 11.58 -4.37
N GLU A 181 7.13 11.24 -3.77
CA GLU A 181 8.44 11.34 -4.46
C GLU A 181 8.52 10.47 -5.73
N GLN A 182 7.61 9.49 -5.88
CA GLN A 182 7.45 8.65 -7.07
C GLN A 182 6.24 9.04 -7.92
N TYR A 183 5.66 10.23 -7.72
CA TYR A 183 4.37 10.62 -8.32
C TYR A 183 4.39 10.62 -9.85
N ASP A 184 5.44 11.13 -10.50
CA ASP A 184 5.54 11.12 -11.97
C ASP A 184 5.55 9.69 -12.52
N THR A 185 6.26 8.79 -11.84
CA THR A 185 6.27 7.36 -12.18
C THR A 185 4.89 6.74 -11.95
N LEU A 186 4.24 7.04 -10.83
CA LEU A 186 2.88 6.58 -10.52
C LEU A 186 1.87 7.03 -11.58
N LYS A 187 1.94 8.29 -11.99
CA LYS A 187 1.10 8.85 -13.05
C LYS A 187 1.33 8.16 -14.39
N ALA A 188 2.59 7.93 -14.76
CA ALA A 188 2.94 7.23 -15.98
C ALA A 188 2.45 5.77 -15.95
N VAL A 189 2.60 5.08 -14.82
CA VAL A 189 2.07 3.71 -14.61
C VAL A 189 0.56 3.67 -14.71
N CYS A 190 -0.17 4.60 -14.08
CA CYS A 190 -1.63 4.70 -14.22
C CYS A 190 -2.05 4.85 -15.68
N LYS A 191 -1.34 5.69 -16.45
CA LYS A 191 -1.59 5.88 -17.89
C LYS A 191 -1.38 4.60 -18.69
N VAL A 192 -0.25 3.91 -18.48
CA VAL A 192 0.03 2.62 -19.13
C VAL A 192 -1.04 1.58 -18.77
N CYS A 193 -1.43 1.51 -17.49
CA CYS A 193 -2.45 0.57 -17.02
C CYS A 193 -3.89 0.95 -17.39
N LYS A 194 -4.11 2.12 -18.02
CA LYS A 194 -5.45 2.69 -18.30
C LYS A 194 -6.31 2.82 -17.03
N LEU A 195 -5.67 3.17 -15.92
CA LEU A 195 -6.31 3.40 -14.63
C LEU A 195 -6.50 4.89 -14.38
N PRO A 196 -7.51 5.30 -13.58
CA PRO A 196 -7.61 6.67 -13.12
C PRO A 196 -6.33 7.10 -12.41
N GLU A 197 -5.90 8.33 -12.68
CA GLU A 197 -4.79 8.92 -11.97
C GLU A 197 -5.11 9.05 -10.47
N ILE A 198 -4.11 8.76 -9.63
CA ILE A 198 -4.17 9.00 -8.19
C ILE A 198 -3.76 10.46 -8.00
N SER A 199 -4.73 11.36 -7.78
CA SER A 199 -4.47 12.80 -7.65
C SER A 199 -5.33 13.46 -6.57
N GLY A 200 -4.87 14.61 -6.07
CA GLY A 200 -5.55 15.39 -5.05
C GLY A 200 -5.21 14.98 -3.61
N LEU A 201 -6.06 15.40 -2.67
CA LEU A 201 -5.83 15.23 -1.24
C LEU A 201 -6.13 13.79 -0.78
N CYS A 202 -5.19 13.19 -0.06
CA CYS A 202 -5.29 11.84 0.47
C CYS A 202 -5.19 11.82 2.00
N TRP A 203 -6.02 10.99 2.63
CA TRP A 203 -5.94 10.74 4.06
C TRP A 203 -4.64 10.01 4.44
N THR A 204 -4.07 10.38 5.58
CA THR A 204 -3.07 9.60 6.29
C THR A 204 -3.66 9.00 7.56
N SER A 205 -3.03 7.96 8.10
CA SER A 205 -3.33 7.41 9.42
C SER A 205 -2.64 8.17 10.57
N THR A 206 -1.97 9.29 10.26
CA THR A 206 -1.19 10.09 11.21
C THR A 206 -2.02 11.23 11.80
N GLN A 207 -1.95 11.42 13.12
CA GLN A 207 -2.44 12.62 13.79
C GLN A 207 -1.37 13.72 13.84
N GLY A 208 -1.78 14.98 13.65
CA GLY A 208 -0.92 16.17 13.68
C GLY A 208 -0.98 16.96 14.99
N ASN A 209 0.01 17.84 15.22
CA ASN A 209 0.08 18.69 16.41
C ASN A 209 -0.94 19.84 16.39
N PRO A 210 -1.73 20.06 17.46
CA PRO A 210 -2.42 21.32 17.68
C PRO A 210 -1.51 22.31 18.41
N LYS A 211 -0.39 22.72 17.81
CA LYS A 211 0.35 23.88 18.35
C LYS A 211 -0.40 25.17 18.01
N GLY A 212 -1.46 25.43 18.79
CA GLY A 212 -2.21 26.69 18.79
C GLY A 212 -3.71 26.47 19.07
N ASN A 213 -4.12 26.56 20.35
CA ASN A 213 -5.47 26.81 20.92
C ASN A 213 -6.73 26.76 20.02
N LEU A 214 -6.85 25.79 19.12
CA LEU A 214 -8.06 25.48 18.38
C LEU A 214 -8.40 24.03 18.71
N LEU A 215 -9.45 23.88 19.51
CA LEU A 215 -9.98 22.62 20.02
C LEU A 215 -10.32 21.66 18.86
N GLY A 216 -9.41 20.77 18.51
CA GLY A 216 -9.59 19.66 17.57
C GLY A 216 -8.26 19.03 17.17
N TRP A 217 -8.14 17.70 17.22
CA TRP A 217 -6.94 16.99 16.78
C TRP A 217 -7.08 16.64 15.29
N PHE A 218 -6.04 16.90 14.50
CA PHE A 218 -6.15 16.89 13.03
C PHE A 218 -5.54 15.62 12.44
N ALA A 219 -6.21 15.02 11.46
CA ALA A 219 -5.56 14.04 10.59
C ALA A 219 -4.77 14.79 9.51
N LEU A 220 -3.53 14.37 9.26
CA LEU A 220 -2.70 14.99 8.24
C LEU A 220 -3.12 14.53 6.86
N LEU A 221 -3.08 15.47 5.91
CA LEU A 221 -3.35 15.21 4.50
C LEU A 221 -2.06 15.40 3.70
N HIS A 222 -1.99 14.69 2.59
CA HIS A 222 -0.98 14.94 1.58
C HIS A 222 -1.62 15.15 0.20
N CYS A 223 -1.04 16.04 -0.58
CA CYS A 223 -1.51 16.46 -1.90
C CYS A 223 -0.65 15.82 -3.00
N PHE A 224 -1.28 15.14 -3.95
CA PHE A 224 -0.65 14.81 -5.23
C PHE A 224 -1.04 15.88 -6.27
N TYR A 225 -0.22 16.93 -6.41
CA TYR A 225 -0.30 17.89 -7.52
C TYR A 225 1.05 17.98 -8.23
N GLY A 226 1.01 18.10 -9.56
CA GLY A 226 2.21 18.30 -10.38
C GLY A 226 2.53 19.78 -10.54
N GLU A 227 3.82 20.09 -10.40
CA GLU A 227 4.51 21.38 -10.61
C GLU A 227 4.32 22.46 -9.52
N ASP A 228 5.36 22.56 -8.67
CA ASP A 228 6.14 23.78 -8.37
C ASP A 228 5.47 25.01 -7.72
N ASP A 229 4.45 24.81 -6.88
CA ASP A 229 4.15 25.78 -5.84
C ASP A 229 4.94 25.39 -4.59
N GLY A 230 6.16 25.94 -4.45
CA GLY A 230 7.19 25.63 -3.45
C GLY A 230 6.83 25.84 -1.97
N ASP A 231 5.60 25.57 -1.56
CA ASP A 231 5.16 25.47 -0.18
C ASP A 231 4.61 24.06 0.07
N ASP A 232 5.27 23.33 0.98
CA ASP A 232 4.82 22.07 1.58
C ASP A 232 3.37 22.17 2.09
N PHE A 233 2.37 21.99 1.23
CA PHE A 233 0.96 22.10 1.63
C PHE A 233 0.49 20.82 2.34
N ALA A 234 1.06 20.53 3.51
CA ALA A 234 0.43 19.72 4.53
C ALA A 234 -0.66 20.57 5.21
N GLY A 235 -1.80 20.74 4.54
CA GLY A 235 -2.92 21.49 5.11
C GLY A 235 -3.47 20.79 6.36
N PHE A 236 -3.44 21.48 7.51
CA PHE A 236 -4.18 21.07 8.71
C PHE A 236 -5.66 21.40 8.50
N PHE A 237 -6.55 20.40 8.57
CA PHE A 237 -7.99 20.64 8.46
C PHE A 237 -8.70 20.47 9.79
N ASN A 238 -9.44 21.50 10.16
CA ASN A 238 -10.14 21.60 11.44
C ASN A 238 -11.39 20.70 11.57
N ASP A 239 -11.78 19.98 10.52
CA ASP A 239 -13.02 19.18 10.52
C ASP A 239 -12.86 17.85 9.79
N ILE A 240 -12.26 16.88 10.47
CA ILE A 240 -12.11 15.48 10.01
C ILE A 240 -13.46 14.75 9.82
N SER A 241 -14.57 15.37 10.25
CA SER A 241 -15.91 14.79 10.19
C SER A 241 -16.68 15.16 8.91
N LYS A 242 -16.21 16.15 8.15
CA LYS A 242 -16.81 16.53 6.87
C LYS A 242 -16.21 15.71 5.73
N PRO A 243 -17.04 15.18 4.82
CA PRO A 243 -16.57 14.71 3.53
C PRO A 243 -16.23 15.94 2.68
N ILE A 244 -15.12 16.61 2.98
CA ILE A 244 -14.41 17.36 1.95
C ILE A 244 -13.80 16.29 1.02
N SER A 245 -13.61 16.61 -0.25
CA SER A 245 -13.31 15.67 -1.33
C SER A 245 -11.94 14.97 -1.21
N TYR A 246 -11.75 14.15 -0.17
CA TYR A 246 -10.52 13.41 0.12
C TYR A 246 -10.59 12.00 -0.43
N ARG A 247 -9.50 11.58 -1.07
CA ARG A 247 -9.31 10.20 -1.49
C ARG A 247 -8.67 9.39 -0.38
N VAL A 248 -8.82 8.07 -0.48
CA VAL A 248 -8.08 7.13 0.35
C VAL A 248 -7.14 6.35 -0.55
N CYS A 249 -5.84 6.51 -0.32
CA CYS A 249 -4.84 5.61 -0.85
C CYS A 249 -4.63 4.45 0.13
N ALA A 250 -4.47 3.24 -0.41
CA ALA A 250 -4.10 2.08 0.37
C ALA A 250 -2.69 1.66 -0.03
N ILE A 251 -1.87 1.32 0.97
CA ILE A 251 -0.53 0.77 0.77
C ILE A 251 -0.43 -0.61 1.40
N ARG A 252 0.56 -1.38 0.95
CA ARG A 252 0.82 -2.75 1.40
C ARG A 252 2.32 -3.02 1.37
N GLU A 253 2.76 -3.92 2.24
CA GLU A 253 4.11 -4.48 2.24
C GLU A 253 4.19 -5.73 1.33
N PHE A 254 5.27 -5.86 0.55
CA PHE A 254 5.46 -6.87 -0.50
C PHE A 254 6.65 -7.79 -0.24
#